data_AF-A0A8S8Y4K8-F1
#
_entry.id   AF-A0A8S8Y4K8-F1
#
_cell.length_a   1.000
_cell.length_b   1.000
_cell.length_c   1.000
_cell.angle_alpha   90.00
_cell.angle_beta   90.00
_cell.angle_gamma   90.00
#
_symmetry.space_group_name_H-M   'P 1'
#
loop_
_entity.id
_entity.type
_entity.pdbx_description
1 polymer ?
#
loop_
_entity_poly.entity_id
_entity_poly.type
_entity_poly.pdbx_seq_one_letter_code
_entity_poly.pdbx_strand_id
1 'polypeptide(L)'
;MDGRGFCFTSILILVTVIIGMGFTRRLYRTVNKPGFNLLRAIQFEASSARLVIPSDIRMGKLYLFLFSRHPPAFQQRLERIIESGKSLPKNWKMNLPDFDSHLDEIGYIEDGR
;
A
#
# COMPACT_ATOMS: atom_id res chain seq x y z
N MET A 1 -41.63 27.63 12.72
CA MET A 1 -40.32 26.98 12.45
C MET A 1 -40.46 26.24 11.14
N ASP A 2 -40.01 26.85 10.06
CA ASP A 2 -40.38 26.42 8.71
C ASP A 2 -39.58 25.19 8.31
N GLY A 3 -40.25 24.05 8.11
CA GLY A 3 -39.62 22.76 7.81
C GLY A 3 -38.70 22.76 6.58
N ARG A 4 -38.80 23.77 5.71
CA ARG A 4 -37.91 23.97 4.55
C ARG A 4 -36.50 24.39 4.97
N GLY A 5 -36.35 25.19 6.02
CA GLY A 5 -35.04 25.60 6.53
C GLY A 5 -34.26 24.45 7.17
N PHE A 6 -34.97 23.57 7.90
CA PHE A 6 -34.40 22.38 8.53
C PHE A 6 -33.95 21.32 7.50
N CYS A 7 -34.68 21.19 6.39
CA CYS A 7 -34.30 20.29 5.31
C CYS A 7 -33.02 20.75 4.60
N PHE A 8 -32.91 22.05 4.29
CA PHE A 8 -31.75 22.60 3.60
C PHE A 8 -30.46 22.48 4.43
N THR A 9 -30.51 22.81 5.72
CA THR A 9 -29.35 22.67 6.61
C THR A 9 -28.92 21.21 6.77
N SER A 10 -29.88 20.28 6.85
CA SER A 10 -29.59 18.85 6.93
C SER A 10 -28.91 18.31 5.67
N ILE A 11 -29.36 18.74 4.48
CA ILE A 11 -28.73 18.38 3.20
C ILE A 11 -27.32 18.95 3.11
N LEU A 12 -27.12 20.21 3.51
CA LEU A 12 -25.79 20.83 3.52
C LEU A 12 -24.83 20.07 4.44
N ILE A 13 -25.26 19.70 5.65
CA ILE A 13 -24.45 18.90 6.57
C ILE A 13 -24.11 17.55 5.94
N LEU A 14 -25.08 16.87 5.32
CA LEU A 14 -24.83 15.58 4.67
C LEU A 14 -23.82 15.69 3.52
N VAL A 15 -23.94 16.70 2.66
CA VAL A 15 -23.01 16.95 1.55
C VAL A 15 -21.60 17.25 2.06
N THR A 16 -21.47 18.13 3.06
CA THR A 16 -20.16 18.46 3.64
C THR A 16 -19.47 17.25 4.28
N VAL A 17 -20.22 16.38 4.96
CA VAL A 17 -19.68 15.14 5.54
C VAL A 17 -19.20 14.17 4.45
N ILE A 18 -19.98 13.97 3.38
CA ILE A 18 -19.59 13.09 2.27
C ILE A 18 -18.30 13.57 1.61
N ILE A 19 -18.21 14.88 1.32
CA ILE A 19 -17.01 15.48 0.74
C ILE A 19 -15.81 15.33 1.70
N GLY A 20 -16.02 15.62 2.99
CA GLY A 20 -14.98 15.48 4.02
C GLY A 20 -14.45 14.06 4.14
N MET A 21 -15.33 13.05 4.13
CA MET A 21 -14.95 11.64 4.17
C MET A 21 -14.15 11.23 2.92
N GLY A 22 -14.59 11.65 1.73
CA GLY A 22 -13.90 11.38 0.47
C GLY A 22 -12.49 11.96 0.45
N PHE A 23 -12.35 13.23 0.87
CA PHE A 23 -11.07 13.92 0.95
C PHE A 23 -10.13 13.24 1.95
N THR A 24 -10.62 12.94 3.16
CA THR A 24 -9.85 12.27 4.21
C THR A 24 -9.34 10.91 3.72
N ARG A 25 -10.18 10.13 3.02
CA ARG A 25 -9.79 8.84 2.45
C ARG A 25 -8.69 8.99 1.40
N ARG A 26 -8.76 10.01 0.54
CA ARG A 26 -7.75 10.29 -0.49
C ARG A 26 -6.41 10.69 0.12
N LEU A 27 -6.42 11.55 1.13
CA LEU A 27 -5.22 11.92 1.90
C LEU A 27 -4.62 10.71 2.60
N TYR A 28 -5.45 9.94 3.32
CA TYR A 28 -5.02 8.73 4.01
C TYR A 28 -4.34 7.75 3.05
N ARG A 29 -4.93 7.51 1.87
CA ARG A 29 -4.35 6.62 0.86
C ARG A 29 -3.00 7.14 0.36
N THR A 30 -2.89 8.43 0.11
CA THR A 30 -1.68 9.05 -0.45
C THR A 30 -0.53 8.99 0.55
N VAL A 31 -0.78 9.39 1.80
CA VAL A 31 0.23 9.40 2.86
C VAL A 31 0.69 7.99 3.22
N ASN A 32 -0.21 7.01 3.28
CA ASN A 32 0.14 5.65 3.66
C ASN A 32 0.64 4.77 2.49
N LYS A 33 0.58 5.26 1.24
CA LYS A 33 1.00 4.51 0.04
C LYS A 33 2.42 3.93 0.15
N PRO A 34 3.44 4.67 0.64
CA PRO A 34 4.79 4.13 0.81
C PRO A 34 4.86 3.00 1.82
N GLY A 35 4.14 3.12 2.95
CA GLY A 35 4.07 2.08 3.97
C GLY A 35 3.39 0.80 3.48
N PHE A 36 2.29 0.93 2.74
CA PHE A 36 1.62 -0.22 2.13
C PHE A 36 2.47 -0.89 1.04
N ASN A 37 3.19 -0.12 0.23
CA ASN A 37 4.10 -0.66 -0.77
C ASN A 37 5.26 -1.42 -0.09
N LEU A 38 5.84 -0.86 0.98
CA LEU A 38 6.89 -1.53 1.74
C LEU A 38 6.38 -2.81 2.43
N LEU A 39 5.15 -2.79 2.97
CA LEU A 39 4.53 -3.98 3.55
C LEU A 39 4.39 -5.11 2.51
N ARG A 40 3.96 -4.78 1.28
CA ARG A 40 3.92 -5.75 0.18
C ARG A 40 5.32 -6.26 -0.19
N ALA A 41 6.31 -5.37 -0.22
CA ALA A 41 7.69 -5.76 -0.48
C ALA A 41 8.22 -6.72 0.60
N ILE A 42 7.92 -6.51 1.88
CA ILE A 42 8.32 -7.40 2.99
C ILE A 42 7.74 -8.81 2.81
N GLN A 43 6.47 -8.90 2.40
CA GLN A 43 5.86 -10.20 2.11
C GLN A 43 6.57 -10.95 0.98
N PHE A 44 6.97 -10.23 -0.06
CA PHE A 44 7.72 -10.79 -1.18
C PHE A 44 9.15 -11.17 -0.78
N GLU A 45 9.80 -10.33 0.03
CA GLU A 45 11.13 -10.57 0.58
C GLU A 45 11.17 -11.83 1.45
N ALA A 46 10.09 -12.10 2.19
CA ALA A 46 9.98 -13.28 3.04
C ALA A 46 9.97 -14.60 2.24
N SER A 47 9.46 -14.59 1.02
CA SER A 47 9.54 -15.74 0.10
C SER A 47 10.87 -15.84 -0.62
N SER A 48 11.59 -14.72 -0.74
CA SER A 48 12.83 -14.59 -1.53
C SER A 48 14.08 -14.58 -0.66
N ALA A 49 14.01 -15.14 0.55
CA ALA A 49 15.13 -15.26 1.49
C ALA A 49 15.92 -13.94 1.71
N ARG A 50 15.23 -12.80 1.76
CA ARG A 50 15.87 -11.49 2.07
C ARG A 50 16.80 -10.96 0.96
N LEU A 51 16.54 -11.31 -0.30
CA LEU A 51 17.37 -10.92 -1.46
C LEU A 51 16.88 -9.68 -2.23
N VAL A 52 15.62 -9.30 -2.07
CA VAL A 52 14.95 -8.35 -2.99
C VAL A 52 15.03 -6.90 -2.49
N ILE A 53 14.94 -6.67 -1.18
CA ILE A 53 14.99 -5.31 -0.61
C ILE A 53 16.44 -4.96 -0.27
N PRO A 54 16.98 -3.81 -0.73
CA PRO A 54 18.32 -3.36 -0.38
C PRO A 54 18.54 -3.23 1.13
N SER A 55 19.79 -3.44 1.58
CA SER A 55 20.18 -3.32 2.99
C SER A 55 19.81 -1.97 3.61
N ASP A 56 19.91 -0.89 2.84
CA ASP A 56 19.73 0.48 3.32
C ASP A 56 18.28 0.75 3.74
N ILE A 57 17.32 0.25 2.94
CA ILE A 57 15.89 0.35 3.25
C ILE A 57 15.55 -0.54 4.44
N ARG A 58 16.22 -1.68 4.55
CA ARG A 58 15.98 -2.67 5.60
C ARG A 58 16.40 -2.20 6.99
N MET A 59 17.46 -1.40 7.07
CA MET A 59 17.90 -0.75 8.30
C MET A 59 17.07 0.50 8.64
N GLY A 60 16.15 0.90 7.76
CA GLY A 60 15.25 2.01 7.98
C GLY A 60 14.26 1.76 9.13
N LYS A 61 13.93 2.82 9.87
CA LYS A 61 12.97 2.78 10.99
C LYS A 61 11.61 2.22 10.59
N LEU A 62 11.13 2.58 9.40
CA LEU A 62 9.83 2.13 8.89
C LEU A 62 9.81 0.62 8.63
N TYR A 63 10.87 0.08 8.01
CA TYR A 63 11.00 -1.35 7.77
C TYR A 63 11.01 -2.11 9.09
N LEU A 64 11.85 -1.68 10.05
CA LEU A 64 11.96 -2.34 11.34
C LEU A 64 10.63 -2.32 12.11
N PHE A 65 9.93 -1.19 12.07
CA PHE A 65 8.60 -1.05 12.69
C PHE A 65 7.53 -1.94 12.04
N LEU A 66 7.51 -2.04 10.71
CA LEU A 66 6.56 -2.90 10.01
C LEU A 66 6.89 -4.39 10.23
N PHE A 67 8.17 -4.73 10.21
CA PHE A 67 8.63 -6.10 10.37
C PHE A 67 8.38 -6.64 11.77
N SER A 68 8.56 -5.81 12.82
CA SER A 68 8.31 -6.21 14.21
C SER A 68 6.83 -6.48 14.52
N ARG A 69 5.91 -5.96 13.69
CA ARG A 69 4.48 -6.25 13.80
C ARG A 69 4.05 -7.59 13.20
N HIS A 70 4.92 -8.27 12.47
CA HIS A 70 4.60 -9.59 11.95
C HIS A 70 4.57 -10.66 13.06
N PRO A 71 3.69 -11.67 12.95
CA PRO A 71 3.59 -12.72 13.95
C PRO A 71 4.88 -13.57 13.99
N PRO A 72 5.17 -14.23 15.13
CA PRO A 72 6.39 -15.03 15.29
C PRO A 72 6.49 -16.15 14.26
N ALA A 73 5.36 -16.74 13.84
CA ALA A 73 5.33 -17.76 12.79
C ALA A 73 5.87 -17.25 11.44
N PHE A 74 5.68 -15.96 11.13
CA PHE A 74 6.22 -15.35 9.92
C PHE A 74 7.75 -15.24 9.98
N GLN A 75 8.27 -14.85 11.15
CA GLN A 75 9.71 -14.73 11.39
C GLN A 75 10.40 -16.09 11.33
N GLN A 76 9.85 -17.09 12.02
CA GLN A 76 10.36 -18.47 11.98
C GLN A 76 10.36 -19.06 10.57
N ARG A 77 9.32 -18.78 9.77
CA ARG A 77 9.27 -19.21 8.37
C ARG A 77 10.39 -18.55 7.56
N LEU A 78 10.59 -17.25 7.73
CA LEU A 78 11.64 -16.51 7.04
C LEU A 78 13.03 -17.06 7.42
N GLU A 79 13.28 -17.30 8.70
CA GLU A 79 14.52 -17.91 9.19
C GLU A 79 14.77 -19.27 8.54
N ARG A 80 13.77 -20.16 8.52
CA ARG A 80 13.89 -21.47 7.85
C ARG A 80 14.18 -21.37 6.34
N ILE A 81 13.59 -20.37 5.67
CA ILE A 81 13.84 -20.14 4.23
C ILE A 81 15.28 -19.64 4.01
N ILE A 82 15.77 -18.77 4.88
CA ILE A 82 17.16 -18.29 4.85
C ILE A 82 18.13 -19.45 5.13
N GLU A 83 17.86 -20.26 6.15
CA GLU A 83 18.65 -21.45 6.50
C GLU A 83 18.69 -22.48 5.37
N SER A 84 17.59 -22.61 4.61
CA SER A 84 17.56 -23.53 3.47
C SER A 84 18.58 -23.18 2.38
N GLY A 85 19.13 -21.96 2.34
CA GLY A 85 20.20 -21.56 1.43
C GLY A 85 19.87 -21.64 -0.07
N LYS A 86 18.60 -21.89 -0.42
CA LYS A 86 18.15 -21.98 -1.82
C LYS A 86 18.10 -20.58 -2.40
N SER A 87 19.08 -20.26 -3.24
CA SER A 87 19.05 -19.02 -4.01
C SER A 87 18.02 -19.09 -5.14
N LEU A 88 17.48 -17.94 -5.53
CA LEU A 88 16.68 -17.89 -6.75
C LEU A 88 17.56 -18.29 -7.94
N PRO A 89 17.03 -19.08 -8.90
CA PRO A 89 17.80 -19.49 -10.07
C PRO A 89 18.32 -18.26 -10.83
N LYS A 90 19.52 -18.34 -11.42
CA LYS A 90 20.19 -17.18 -12.07
C LYS A 90 19.36 -16.52 -13.19
N ASN A 91 18.42 -17.25 -13.79
CA ASN A 91 17.51 -16.75 -14.83
C ASN A 91 16.22 -16.14 -14.28
N TRP A 92 16.09 -16.06 -12.96
CA TRP A 92 14.92 -15.45 -12.34
C TRP A 92 14.92 -13.95 -12.61
N LYS A 93 13.93 -13.51 -13.40
CA LYS A 93 13.65 -12.10 -13.62
C LYS A 93 12.38 -11.75 -12.85
N MET A 94 12.42 -10.63 -12.14
CA MET A 94 11.24 -10.09 -11.48
C MET A 94 10.23 -9.68 -12.56
N ASN A 95 9.18 -10.49 -12.73
CA ASN A 95 8.09 -10.13 -13.62
C ASN A 95 7.09 -9.31 -12.81
N LEU A 96 7.32 -8.00 -12.78
CA LEU A 96 6.37 -7.08 -12.17
C LEU A 96 5.11 -7.05 -13.04
N PRO A 97 3.90 -7.09 -12.45
CA PRO A 97 2.70 -6.83 -13.23
C PRO A 97 2.83 -5.43 -13.83
N ASP A 98 2.32 -5.26 -15.04
CA ASP A 98 2.24 -3.94 -15.66
C ASP A 98 1.37 -3.05 -14.78
N PHE A 99 2.02 -2.16 -14.04
CA PHE A 99 1.35 -1.26 -13.12
C PHE A 99 0.58 -0.17 -13.86
N ASP A 100 0.81 0.01 -15.16
CA ASP A 100 0.14 0.99 -16.00
C ASP A 100 -1.01 0.37 -16.82
N SER A 101 -1.22 -0.95 -16.75
CA SER A 101 -2.35 -1.64 -17.40
C SER A 101 -3.74 -1.10 -17.02
N HIS A 102 -3.87 -0.41 -15.88
CA HIS A 102 -5.10 0.26 -15.46
C HIS A 102 -5.36 1.60 -16.19
N LEU A 103 -4.40 2.10 -16.95
CA LEU A 103 -4.54 3.29 -17.81
C LEU A 103 -5.17 2.93 -19.16
N ASP A 104 -5.10 1.67 -19.58
CA ASP A 104 -5.69 1.21 -20.85
C ASP A 104 -7.22 1.05 -20.76
N GLU A 105 -7.76 0.81 -19.56
CA GLU A 105 -9.20 0.66 -19.30
C GLU A 105 -9.90 1.99 -18.99
N ILE A 106 -9.14 2.99 -18.52
CA ILE A 106 -9.62 4.33 -18.20
C ILE A 106 -8.96 5.26 -19.22
N GLY A 107 -9.57 5.38 -20.40
CA GLY A 107 -9.11 6.25 -21.47
C GLY A 107 -8.64 7.59 -20.92
N TYR A 108 -7.49 8.07 -21.43
CA TYR A 108 -6.81 9.30 -21.03
C TYR A 108 -7.78 10.34 -20.48
N ILE A 109 -7.69 10.63 -19.19
CA ILE A 109 -8.27 11.86 -18.66
C ILE A 109 -7.40 12.96 -19.28
N GLU A 110 -7.90 13.64 -20.31
CA GLU A 110 -7.34 14.90 -20.74
C GLU A 110 -7.31 15.82 -19.51
N ASP A 111 -6.13 15.99 -18.93
CA ASP A 111 -5.88 17.09 -18.00
C ASP A 111 -6.02 18.38 -18.81
N GLY A 112 -7.23 18.92 -18.79
CA GLY A 112 -7.58 20.21 -19.37
C GLY A 112 -6.70 21.31 -18.76
N ARG A 113 -6.02 22.04 -19.63
CA ARG A 113 -5.36 23.32 -19.36
C ARG A 113 -6.32 24.32 -18.74
#